data_AF-A0A4Y1YR73-F1
#
_entry.id   AF-A0A4Y1YR73-F1
#
_cell.length_a   1.000
_cell.length_b   1.000
_cell.length_c   1.000
_cell.angle_alpha   90.00
_cell.angle_beta   90.00
_cell.angle_gamma   90.00
#
_symmetry.space_group_name_H-M   'P 1'
#
loop_
_entity.id
_entity.type
_entity.pdbx_description
1 polymer ?
#
loop_
_entity_poly.entity_id
_entity_poly.type
_entity_poly.pdbx_seq_one_letter_code
_entity_poly.pdbx_strand_id
1 'polypeptide(L)'
;MNTQTNEHRLQELEEENELLLLQLHQVQEELERYYLRNQELEKRGVALNINSNASTSVHGWVDEQVPETLAETARLNTLLTTQTYLQRIESTRALNARLGNMLIQSASQGGSLLSVPGKLLKIWRESEKDAIPAALGGKSGDKVIAVYRKGGLEAVNGLLTGINAPVVKANIYTLLARQLRNEDWEMTARLARLAYEEDPRPYRLKWLAFRLYEAGEIAEADAMLALLPEDTSFSDSELRQQDQIRYEASSIRLREAKQKTDFDHRRQAVESQLKQLRQEHATQTNLAIERQQQIETLQREQAQLEQEKESLGKRHKEAVQLVESYNNDLAILRKEKAELVKEIEQFKQSTIQKGEENELLLTQLHRAQEELEHFHLDKKRFEQEKNSWAKQQKEIEELVAVRDREIEKLKQIQAHLEQEKVVLIKHHEDARELTNARDREIGELKQGQTQLEQEKVVLAKHHEKARELISARDREIIELKQIQNKLEQEKIVLTKHHEKARELISERDREVGELRQTQVQLELERAELAKHHEKARELITVRDSEVEKLQQEKIASTKQLEEADKLAAARLKQIGELQKQIQNYQASETELASRQQMMQEEMVRAEAQIDLIKDLLLQEAGI
;
A
#
# COMPACT_ATOMS: atom_id res chain seq x y z
N MET A 1 52.07 7.58 56.86
CA MET A 1 50.60 7.46 56.78
C MET A 1 49.99 8.17 55.57
N ASN A 2 50.50 9.31 55.07
CA ASN A 2 49.93 9.97 53.88
C ASN A 2 50.29 9.36 52.51
N THR A 3 51.37 8.58 52.40
CA THR A 3 51.78 7.98 51.11
C THR A 3 50.88 6.82 50.69
N GLN A 4 50.49 5.96 51.63
CA GLN A 4 49.58 4.83 51.39
C GLN A 4 48.16 5.29 50.99
N THR A 5 47.70 6.43 51.50
CA THR A 5 46.39 6.99 51.13
C THR A 5 46.37 7.57 49.72
N ASN A 6 47.50 8.14 49.27
CA ASN A 6 47.64 8.64 47.91
C ASN A 6 47.82 7.51 46.89
N GLU A 7 48.53 6.44 47.24
CA GLU A 7 48.66 5.24 46.39
C GLU A 7 47.31 4.55 46.19
N HIS A 8 46.50 4.40 47.24
CA HIS A 8 45.15 3.82 47.13
C HIS A 8 44.23 4.66 46.22
N ARG A 9 44.32 5.99 46.32
CA ARG A 9 43.51 6.91 45.50
C ARG A 9 43.98 6.98 44.04
N LEU A 10 45.26 6.72 43.78
CA LEU A 10 45.80 6.54 42.45
C LEU A 10 45.31 5.24 41.81
N GLN A 11 45.29 4.15 42.58
CA GLN A 11 44.74 2.87 42.10
C GLN A 11 43.24 2.95 41.82
N GLU A 12 42.46 3.61 42.69
CA GLU A 12 41.03 3.85 42.44
C GLU A 12 40.80 4.66 41.16
N LEU A 13 41.61 5.68 40.90
CA LEU A 13 41.52 6.48 39.66
C LEU A 13 41.99 5.71 38.41
N GLU A 14 42.94 4.78 38.56
CA GLU A 14 43.36 3.89 37.47
C GLU A 14 42.24 2.89 37.14
N GLU A 15 41.63 2.28 38.16
CA GLU A 15 40.49 1.37 38.00
C GLU A 15 39.26 2.08 37.41
N GLU A 16 38.95 3.31 37.84
CA GLU A 16 37.89 4.13 37.26
C GLU A 16 38.17 4.51 35.80
N ASN A 17 39.42 4.83 35.45
CA ASN A 17 39.81 5.12 34.07
C ASN A 17 39.72 3.88 33.17
N GLU A 18 40.12 2.71 33.66
CA GLU A 18 39.95 1.44 32.94
C GLU A 18 38.48 1.12 32.70
N LEU A 19 37.61 1.36 33.69
CA LEU A 19 36.17 1.17 33.57
C LEU A 19 35.55 2.12 32.54
N LEU A 20 35.96 3.39 32.54
CA LEU A 20 35.50 4.38 31.56
C LEU A 20 35.96 4.04 30.14
N LEU A 21 37.19 3.54 29.97
CA LEU A 21 37.70 3.08 28.68
C LEU A 21 36.91 1.89 28.12
N LEU A 22 36.51 0.95 28.98
CA LEU A 22 35.66 -0.17 28.60
C LEU A 22 34.24 0.28 28.21
N GLN A 23 33.65 1.22 28.95
CA GLN A 23 32.35 1.80 28.61
C GLN A 23 32.41 2.57 27.27
N LEU A 24 33.50 3.29 27.01
CA LEU A 24 33.69 3.99 25.74
C LEU A 24 33.78 3.02 24.56
N HIS A 25 34.50 1.91 24.72
CA HIS A 25 34.58 0.86 23.70
C HIS A 25 33.21 0.23 23.42
N GLN A 26 32.42 -0.02 24.47
CA GLN A 26 31.08 -0.57 24.31
C GLN A 26 30.14 0.38 23.56
N VAL A 27 30.20 1.69 23.86
CA VAL A 27 29.43 2.71 23.13
C VAL A 27 29.91 2.82 21.68
N GLN A 28 31.22 2.74 21.42
CA GLN A 28 31.75 2.72 20.06
C GLN A 28 31.25 1.49 19.28
N GLU A 29 31.28 0.29 19.87
CA GLU A 29 30.73 -0.91 19.22
C GLU A 29 29.24 -0.80 18.92
N GLU A 30 28.44 -0.24 19.84
CA GLU A 30 27.01 -0.04 19.60
C GLU A 30 26.76 0.96 18.47
N LEU A 31 27.51 2.08 18.44
CA LEU A 31 27.44 3.05 17.36
C LEU A 31 27.86 2.46 16.00
N GLU A 32 28.91 1.63 15.97
CA GLU A 32 29.33 0.92 14.76
C GLU A 32 28.26 -0.06 14.28
N ARG A 33 27.61 -0.79 15.20
CA ARG A 33 26.48 -1.67 14.86
C ARG A 33 25.30 -0.89 14.30
N TYR A 34 24.95 0.26 14.87
CA TYR A 34 23.90 1.13 14.33
C TYR A 34 24.28 1.71 12.97
N TYR A 35 25.53 2.13 12.80
CA TYR A 35 26.02 2.67 11.53
C TYR A 35 26.00 1.60 10.42
N LEU A 36 26.49 0.40 10.69
CA LEU A 36 26.46 -0.72 9.73
C LEU A 36 25.02 -1.13 9.40
N ARG A 37 24.12 -1.17 10.39
CA ARG A 37 22.70 -1.45 10.16
C ARG A 37 22.03 -0.39 9.30
N ASN A 38 22.32 0.89 9.54
CA ASN A 38 21.82 1.99 8.71
C ASN A 38 22.39 1.91 7.29
N GLN A 39 23.68 1.59 7.14
CA GLN A 39 24.31 1.42 5.83
C GLN A 39 23.73 0.22 5.07
N GLU A 40 23.39 -0.89 5.74
CA GLU A 40 22.70 -2.03 5.14
C GLU A 40 21.27 -1.67 4.70
N LEU A 41 20.56 -0.87 5.49
CA LEU A 41 19.23 -0.36 5.15
C LEU A 41 19.28 0.59 3.95
N GLU A 42 20.29 1.47 3.88
CA GLU A 42 20.54 2.33 2.72
C GLU A 42 20.92 1.51 1.49
N LYS A 43 21.80 0.52 1.61
CA LYS A 43 22.16 -0.39 0.52
C LYS A 43 20.95 -1.22 0.05
N ARG A 44 20.07 -1.66 0.95
CA ARG A 44 18.79 -2.30 0.59
C ARG A 44 17.82 -1.32 -0.07
N GLY A 45 17.73 -0.09 0.43
CA GLY A 45 16.92 0.97 -0.14
C GLY A 45 17.38 1.35 -1.55
N VAL A 46 18.68 1.40 -1.79
CA VAL A 46 19.28 1.67 -3.11
C VAL A 46 19.19 0.45 -4.04
N ALA A 47 19.35 -0.78 -3.53
CA ALA A 47 19.18 -2.00 -4.32
C ALA A 47 17.72 -2.24 -4.78
N LEU A 48 16.74 -1.80 -3.98
CA LEU A 48 15.32 -1.77 -4.38
C LEU A 48 15.01 -0.63 -5.37
N ASN A 49 15.87 0.39 -5.47
CA ASN A 49 15.69 1.55 -6.35
C ASN A 49 16.29 1.35 -7.76
N ILE A 50 17.16 0.35 -7.96
CA ILE A 50 17.78 0.08 -9.27
C ILE A 50 16.97 -0.94 -10.09
N ASN A 51 16.17 -1.79 -9.46
CA ASN A 51 15.28 -2.75 -10.14
C ASN A 51 13.85 -2.23 -10.36
N SER A 52 13.55 -0.98 -10.02
CA SER A 52 12.21 -0.38 -10.06
C SER A 52 12.06 0.68 -11.16
N ASN A 53 12.60 0.43 -12.35
CA ASN A 53 12.21 1.14 -13.57
C ASN A 53 10.85 0.66 -14.15
N ALA A 54 10.02 0.02 -13.32
CA ALA A 54 8.63 -0.30 -13.64
C ALA A 54 7.70 0.48 -12.70
N SER A 55 7.53 1.77 -12.97
CA SER A 55 6.29 2.54 -12.75
C SER A 55 5.57 2.44 -11.38
N THR A 56 6.28 2.25 -10.27
CA THR A 56 5.74 2.52 -8.93
C THR A 56 6.27 3.84 -8.43
N SER A 57 5.68 4.90 -8.98
CA SER A 57 5.64 6.21 -8.33
C SER A 57 5.33 6.06 -6.84
N VAL A 58 5.97 6.90 -6.05
CA VAL A 58 5.81 7.15 -4.60
C VAL A 58 4.33 7.21 -4.18
N HIS A 59 3.64 6.07 -4.11
CA HIS A 59 2.22 5.91 -3.72
C HIS A 59 2.07 5.14 -2.39
N GLY A 60 3.18 4.85 -1.71
CA GLY A 60 3.23 3.91 -0.58
C GLY A 60 2.87 4.46 0.80
N TRP A 61 1.81 5.26 0.94
CA TRP A 61 1.30 5.64 2.27
C TRP A 61 -0.20 5.38 2.43
N VAL A 62 -0.96 5.49 1.35
CA VAL A 62 -2.36 5.07 1.29
C VAL A 62 -2.49 4.23 0.03
N ASP A 63 -3.02 3.03 0.18
CA ASP A 63 -3.18 2.08 -0.93
C ASP A 63 -4.23 2.60 -1.95
N GLU A 64 -3.79 3.44 -2.87
CA GLU A 64 -4.58 3.99 -3.99
C GLU A 64 -4.88 2.92 -5.04
N GLN A 65 -4.12 1.82 -5.05
CA GLN A 65 -4.32 0.71 -5.99
C GLN A 65 -5.62 -0.04 -5.71
N VAL A 66 -6.07 -0.10 -4.45
CA VAL A 66 -7.32 -0.78 -4.09
C VAL A 66 -8.57 -0.09 -4.68
N PRO A 67 -8.78 1.23 -4.52
CA PRO A 67 -9.85 1.92 -5.23
C PRO A 67 -9.76 1.82 -6.76
N GLU A 68 -8.56 1.96 -7.33
CA GLU A 68 -8.37 1.89 -8.78
C GLU A 68 -8.71 0.49 -9.34
N THR A 69 -8.24 -0.57 -8.68
CA THR A 69 -8.56 -1.95 -9.08
C THR A 69 -10.05 -2.23 -8.94
N LEU A 70 -10.72 -1.77 -7.88
CA LEU A 70 -12.16 -1.92 -7.73
C LEU A 70 -12.91 -1.15 -8.84
N ALA A 71 -12.50 0.07 -9.15
CA ALA A 71 -13.08 0.85 -10.26
C ALA A 71 -12.89 0.13 -11.62
N GLU A 72 -11.74 -0.48 -11.86
CA GLU A 72 -11.48 -1.24 -13.08
C GLU A 72 -12.29 -2.54 -13.12
N THR A 73 -12.45 -3.26 -12.01
CA THR A 73 -13.36 -4.42 -11.97
C THR A 73 -14.79 -4.03 -12.27
N ALA A 74 -15.26 -2.87 -11.75
CA ALA A 74 -16.57 -2.34 -12.08
C ALA A 74 -16.69 -2.02 -13.58
N ARG A 75 -15.68 -1.38 -14.18
CA ARG A 75 -15.61 -1.12 -15.63
C ARG A 75 -15.70 -2.41 -16.43
N LEU A 76 -14.88 -3.41 -16.12
CA LEU A 76 -14.84 -4.69 -16.80
C LEU A 76 -16.17 -5.44 -16.66
N ASN A 77 -16.80 -5.40 -15.48
CA ASN A 77 -18.11 -5.99 -15.28
C ASN A 77 -19.17 -5.31 -16.15
N THR A 78 -19.20 -3.97 -16.21
CA THR A 78 -20.13 -3.24 -17.09
C THR A 78 -19.86 -3.51 -18.57
N LEU A 79 -18.60 -3.65 -18.97
CA LEU A 79 -18.22 -4.00 -20.32
C LEU A 79 -18.69 -5.42 -20.69
N LEU A 80 -18.54 -6.37 -19.77
CA LEU A 80 -18.96 -7.76 -19.99
C LEU A 80 -20.50 -7.89 -20.03
N THR A 81 -21.22 -7.20 -19.15
CA THR A 81 -22.70 -7.20 -19.16
C THR A 81 -23.24 -6.56 -20.43
N THR A 82 -22.67 -5.45 -20.87
CA THR A 82 -23.05 -4.83 -22.14
C THR A 82 -22.67 -5.69 -23.34
N GLN A 83 -21.47 -6.28 -23.37
CA GLN A 83 -21.04 -7.18 -24.44
C GLN A 83 -21.97 -8.38 -24.58
N THR A 84 -22.31 -9.05 -23.48
CA THR A 84 -23.23 -10.20 -23.48
C THR A 84 -24.63 -9.79 -23.93
N TYR A 85 -25.11 -8.62 -23.51
CA TYR A 85 -26.37 -8.05 -23.99
C TYR A 85 -26.36 -7.79 -25.50
N LEU A 86 -25.31 -7.14 -26.03
CA LEU A 86 -25.17 -6.86 -27.45
C LEU A 86 -25.10 -8.14 -28.28
N GLN A 87 -24.25 -9.10 -27.89
CA GLN A 87 -24.14 -10.41 -28.55
C GLN A 87 -25.45 -11.18 -28.54
N ARG A 88 -26.24 -11.09 -27.46
CA ARG A 88 -27.57 -11.69 -27.39
C ARG A 88 -28.53 -11.07 -28.40
N ILE A 89 -28.51 -9.75 -28.56
CA ILE A 89 -29.35 -9.06 -29.57
C ILE A 89 -28.89 -9.45 -30.97
N GLU A 90 -27.60 -9.37 -31.24
CA GLU A 90 -27.04 -9.71 -32.55
C GLU A 90 -27.34 -11.17 -32.93
N SER A 91 -27.16 -12.11 -32.00
CA SER A 91 -27.46 -13.53 -32.25
C SER A 91 -28.95 -13.80 -32.45
N THR A 92 -29.85 -13.16 -31.68
CA THR A 92 -31.30 -13.33 -31.84
C THR A 92 -31.84 -12.68 -33.12
N ARG A 93 -31.21 -11.59 -33.57
CA ARG A 93 -31.60 -10.85 -34.78
C ARG A 93 -30.84 -11.24 -36.03
N ALA A 94 -29.78 -12.05 -35.89
CA ALA A 94 -29.03 -12.61 -37.02
C ALA A 94 -29.96 -13.31 -38.00
N LEU A 95 -29.65 -13.18 -39.29
CA LEU A 95 -30.42 -13.79 -40.38
C LEU A 95 -30.61 -15.30 -40.11
N ASN A 96 -29.55 -15.99 -39.69
CA ASN A 96 -29.56 -17.44 -39.45
C ASN A 96 -30.55 -17.83 -38.34
N ALA A 97 -30.60 -17.09 -37.23
CA ALA A 97 -31.54 -17.35 -36.14
C ALA A 97 -32.99 -17.04 -36.55
N ARG A 98 -33.20 -15.98 -37.34
CA ARG A 98 -34.52 -15.65 -37.91
C ARG A 98 -35.00 -16.72 -38.90
N LEU A 99 -34.12 -17.18 -39.77
CA LEU A 99 -34.38 -18.28 -40.71
C LEU A 99 -34.71 -19.56 -39.94
N GLY A 100 -33.92 -19.91 -38.93
CA GLY A 100 -34.16 -21.06 -38.05
C GLY A 100 -35.51 -20.99 -37.34
N ASN A 101 -35.84 -19.86 -36.70
CA ASN A 101 -37.12 -19.66 -36.04
C ASN A 101 -38.31 -19.75 -37.00
N MET A 102 -38.18 -19.21 -38.23
CA MET A 102 -39.21 -19.33 -39.24
C MET A 102 -39.39 -20.75 -39.75
N LEU A 103 -38.30 -21.50 -39.92
CA LEU A 103 -38.36 -22.91 -40.28
C LEU A 103 -39.05 -23.73 -39.17
N ILE A 104 -38.69 -23.51 -37.91
CA ILE A 104 -39.32 -24.14 -36.74
C ILE A 104 -40.82 -23.78 -36.67
N GLN A 105 -41.18 -22.50 -36.86
CA GLN A 105 -42.57 -22.06 -36.84
C GLN A 105 -43.39 -22.64 -38.00
N SER A 106 -42.79 -22.80 -39.19
CA SER A 106 -43.42 -23.45 -40.34
C SER A 106 -43.59 -24.97 -40.17
N ALA A 107 -42.74 -25.60 -39.36
CA ALA A 107 -42.83 -27.01 -39.02
C ALA A 107 -43.86 -27.29 -37.90
N SER A 108 -44.00 -26.38 -36.94
CA SER A 108 -44.95 -26.54 -35.81
C SER A 108 -46.39 -26.14 -36.14
N GLN A 109 -46.60 -25.21 -37.07
CA GLN A 109 -47.92 -24.90 -37.64
C GLN A 109 -48.19 -25.81 -38.82
N GLY A 110 -48.64 -27.04 -38.55
CA GLY A 110 -48.78 -28.12 -39.54
C GLY A 110 -49.33 -27.67 -40.90
N GLY A 111 -48.50 -27.77 -41.94
CA GLY A 111 -48.97 -27.81 -43.33
C GLY A 111 -48.37 -26.84 -44.36
N SER A 112 -47.24 -26.16 -44.16
CA SER A 112 -46.74 -25.32 -45.27
C SER A 112 -45.22 -25.10 -45.38
N LEU A 113 -44.46 -26.18 -45.53
CA LEU A 113 -43.09 -26.13 -46.07
C LEU A 113 -43.04 -25.55 -47.49
N LEU A 114 -44.11 -25.71 -48.28
CA LEU A 114 -44.23 -25.15 -49.64
C LEU A 114 -44.32 -23.62 -49.68
N SER A 115 -44.72 -22.95 -48.58
CA SER A 115 -44.78 -21.48 -48.51
C SER A 115 -43.48 -20.82 -48.07
N VAL A 116 -42.50 -21.60 -47.62
CA VAL A 116 -41.22 -21.10 -47.07
C VAL A 116 -40.44 -20.30 -48.12
N PRO A 117 -40.25 -20.75 -49.38
CA PRO A 117 -39.51 -19.98 -50.37
C PRO A 117 -40.15 -18.60 -50.67
N GLY A 118 -41.48 -18.55 -50.77
CA GLY A 118 -42.22 -17.31 -51.03
C GLY A 118 -42.19 -16.33 -49.85
N LYS A 119 -42.28 -16.83 -48.61
CA LYS A 119 -42.14 -16.03 -47.39
C LYS A 119 -40.73 -15.47 -47.24
N LEU A 120 -39.70 -16.25 -47.56
CA LEU A 120 -38.30 -15.81 -47.56
C LEU A 120 -38.07 -14.68 -48.57
N LEU A 121 -38.60 -14.82 -49.80
CA LEU A 121 -38.51 -13.81 -50.84
C LEU A 121 -39.25 -12.51 -50.46
N LYS A 122 -40.37 -12.62 -49.74
CA LYS A 122 -41.13 -11.48 -49.23
C LYS A 122 -40.38 -10.77 -48.11
N ILE A 123 -39.80 -11.50 -47.16
CA ILE A 123 -38.99 -10.93 -46.06
C ILE A 123 -37.73 -10.30 -46.61
N TRP A 124 -37.09 -10.91 -47.61
CA TRP A 124 -35.94 -10.32 -48.30
C TRP A 124 -36.33 -8.98 -48.95
N ARG A 125 -37.42 -8.94 -49.74
CA ARG A 125 -37.94 -7.69 -50.32
C ARG A 125 -38.42 -6.65 -49.29
N GLU A 126 -38.91 -7.09 -48.13
CA GLU A 126 -39.35 -6.20 -47.05
C GLU A 126 -38.18 -5.71 -46.18
N SER A 127 -37.10 -6.49 -46.09
CA SER A 127 -35.85 -6.09 -45.41
C SER A 127 -35.03 -5.06 -46.19
N GLU A 128 -35.23 -5.00 -47.51
CA GLU A 128 -34.61 -4.01 -48.42
C GLU A 128 -35.29 -2.64 -48.37
N LYS A 129 -36.49 -2.54 -47.79
CA LYS A 129 -37.24 -1.28 -47.71
C LYS A 129 -36.79 -0.47 -46.50
N ASP A 130 -35.93 0.51 -46.76
CA ASP A 130 -35.47 1.46 -45.73
C ASP A 130 -36.49 2.58 -45.42
N ALA A 131 -37.43 2.85 -46.34
CA ALA A 131 -38.35 3.97 -46.24
C ALA A 131 -39.61 3.64 -45.42
N ILE A 132 -39.98 4.56 -44.53
CA ILE A 132 -41.22 4.48 -43.74
C ILE A 132 -42.44 4.61 -44.68
N PRO A 133 -43.38 3.64 -44.66
CA PRO A 133 -44.58 3.69 -45.47
C PRO A 133 -45.42 4.96 -45.26
N ALA A 134 -46.03 5.49 -46.31
CA ALA A 134 -46.96 6.62 -46.24
C ALA A 134 -48.16 6.36 -45.28
N ALA A 135 -48.53 5.08 -45.10
CA ALA A 135 -49.53 4.65 -44.13
C ALA A 135 -49.19 5.07 -42.70
N LEU A 136 -47.90 5.17 -42.36
CA LEU A 136 -47.37 5.54 -41.04
C LEU A 136 -46.97 7.02 -40.94
N GLY A 137 -47.26 7.82 -41.97
CA GLY A 137 -46.91 9.25 -42.01
C GLY A 137 -45.65 9.55 -42.82
N GLY A 138 -45.12 8.61 -43.60
CA GLY A 138 -43.97 8.87 -44.48
C GLY A 138 -42.71 9.28 -43.73
N LYS A 139 -41.87 10.13 -44.35
CA LYS A 139 -40.55 10.53 -43.78
C LYS A 139 -40.64 11.30 -42.47
N SER A 140 -41.75 12.00 -42.21
CA SER A 140 -41.98 12.76 -40.98
C SER A 140 -42.55 11.91 -39.84
N GLY A 141 -43.22 10.79 -40.15
CA GLY A 141 -43.79 9.89 -39.15
C GLY A 141 -44.98 10.51 -38.38
N ASP A 142 -45.64 11.52 -38.94
CA ASP A 142 -46.65 12.35 -38.26
C ASP A 142 -47.78 11.53 -37.62
N LYS A 143 -48.19 10.44 -38.28
CA LYS A 143 -49.23 9.53 -37.74
C LYS A 143 -48.73 8.76 -36.52
N VAL A 144 -47.48 8.31 -36.51
CA VAL A 144 -46.89 7.63 -35.34
C VAL A 144 -46.79 8.61 -34.17
N ILE A 145 -46.34 9.84 -34.43
CA ILE A 145 -46.24 10.88 -33.39
C ILE A 145 -47.62 11.18 -32.80
N ALA A 146 -48.66 11.29 -33.64
CA ALA A 146 -50.04 11.49 -33.18
C ALA A 146 -50.58 10.31 -32.35
N VAL A 147 -50.21 9.08 -32.71
CA VAL A 147 -50.59 7.87 -31.95
C VAL A 147 -49.86 7.83 -30.61
N TYR A 148 -48.56 8.15 -30.58
CA TYR A 148 -47.80 8.24 -29.35
C TYR A 148 -48.36 9.29 -28.38
N ARG A 149 -48.70 10.48 -28.87
CA ARG A 149 -49.31 11.53 -28.05
C ARG A 149 -50.68 11.14 -27.46
N LYS A 150 -51.39 10.18 -28.07
CA LYS A 150 -52.71 9.74 -27.62
C LYS A 150 -52.68 8.53 -26.69
N GLY A 151 -51.70 7.64 -26.83
CA GLY A 151 -51.69 6.36 -26.11
C GLY A 151 -50.30 5.83 -25.76
N GLY A 152 -49.29 6.68 -25.81
CA GLY A 152 -47.92 6.35 -25.43
C GLY A 152 -47.27 5.26 -26.31
N LEU A 153 -46.26 4.60 -25.73
CA LEU A 153 -45.46 3.60 -26.42
C LEU A 153 -46.24 2.32 -26.76
N GLU A 154 -47.23 1.95 -25.94
CA GLU A 154 -48.06 0.77 -26.18
C GLU A 154 -48.94 0.90 -27.42
N ALA A 155 -49.54 2.08 -27.64
CA ALA A 155 -50.33 2.35 -28.84
C ALA A 155 -49.46 2.32 -30.11
N VAL A 156 -48.22 2.82 -30.02
CA VAL A 156 -47.24 2.74 -31.11
C VAL A 156 -46.85 1.28 -31.36
N ASN A 157 -46.54 0.51 -30.32
CA ASN A 157 -46.21 -0.92 -30.47
C ASN A 157 -47.37 -1.70 -31.09
N GLY A 158 -48.62 -1.43 -30.68
CA GLY A 158 -49.83 -1.99 -31.28
C GLY A 158 -49.89 -1.78 -32.79
N LEU A 159 -49.60 -0.56 -33.24
CA LEU A 159 -49.54 -0.19 -34.65
C LEU A 159 -48.35 -0.82 -35.39
N LEU A 160 -47.24 -1.09 -34.70
CA LEU A 160 -46.05 -1.74 -35.25
C LEU A 160 -46.12 -3.28 -35.28
N THR A 161 -47.06 -3.91 -34.56
CA THR A 161 -47.18 -5.39 -34.50
C THR A 161 -47.37 -6.03 -35.88
N GLY A 162 -48.11 -5.39 -36.78
CA GLY A 162 -48.39 -5.89 -38.13
C GLY A 162 -47.27 -5.66 -39.15
N ILE A 163 -46.18 -4.98 -38.78
CA ILE A 163 -45.08 -4.65 -39.68
C ILE A 163 -43.94 -5.66 -39.45
N ASN A 164 -43.52 -6.36 -40.50
CA ASN A 164 -42.39 -7.30 -40.46
C ASN A 164 -41.12 -6.74 -41.10
N ALA A 165 -40.91 -5.42 -40.98
CA ALA A 165 -39.73 -4.71 -41.46
C ALA A 165 -38.95 -4.09 -40.27
N PRO A 166 -37.87 -4.74 -39.80
CA PRO A 166 -37.11 -4.31 -38.61
C PRO A 166 -36.47 -2.92 -38.78
N VAL A 167 -35.92 -2.64 -39.97
CA VAL A 167 -35.32 -1.33 -40.29
C VAL A 167 -36.34 -0.21 -40.20
N VAL A 168 -37.58 -0.44 -40.67
CA VAL A 168 -38.68 0.52 -40.57
C VAL A 168 -39.08 0.76 -39.12
N LYS A 169 -39.18 -0.29 -38.28
CA LYS A 169 -39.45 -0.14 -36.84
C LYS A 169 -38.36 0.67 -36.15
N ALA A 170 -37.10 0.36 -36.41
CA ALA A 170 -35.97 1.08 -35.85
C ALA A 170 -35.98 2.56 -36.27
N ASN A 171 -36.26 2.86 -37.53
CA ASN A 171 -36.41 4.24 -38.03
C ASN A 171 -37.56 4.99 -37.34
N ILE A 172 -38.68 4.32 -37.09
CA ILE A 172 -39.82 4.91 -36.38
C ILE A 172 -39.46 5.24 -34.93
N TYR A 173 -38.85 4.32 -34.20
CA TYR A 173 -38.39 4.59 -32.84
C TYR A 173 -37.34 5.70 -32.80
N THR A 174 -36.42 5.74 -33.77
CA THR A 174 -35.44 6.83 -33.89
C THR A 174 -36.10 8.19 -34.13
N LEU A 175 -37.11 8.26 -34.99
CA LEU A 175 -37.88 9.49 -35.19
C LEU A 175 -38.60 9.92 -33.93
N LEU A 176 -39.24 8.98 -33.23
CA LEU A 176 -39.96 9.27 -32.00
C LEU A 176 -39.01 9.82 -30.92
N ALA A 177 -37.84 9.19 -30.72
CA ALA A 177 -36.87 9.66 -29.74
C ALA A 177 -36.30 11.05 -30.10
N ARG A 178 -36.14 11.37 -31.38
CA ARG A 178 -35.72 12.72 -31.79
C ARG A 178 -36.75 13.79 -31.45
N GLN A 179 -38.04 13.46 -31.49
CA GLN A 179 -39.11 14.39 -31.11
C GLN A 179 -39.17 14.59 -29.59
N LEU A 180 -38.96 13.52 -28.82
CA LEU A 180 -39.04 13.53 -27.36
C LEU A 180 -37.76 14.00 -26.67
N ARG A 181 -36.70 14.26 -27.43
CA ARG A 181 -35.38 14.60 -26.91
C ARG A 181 -35.41 15.69 -25.85
N ASN A 182 -36.21 16.74 -26.03
CA ASN A 182 -36.24 17.87 -25.08
C ASN A 182 -37.32 17.72 -23.99
N GLU A 183 -38.13 16.66 -24.03
CA GLU A 183 -39.25 16.43 -23.11
C GLU A 183 -38.87 15.39 -22.03
N ASP A 184 -38.29 14.27 -22.45
CA ASP A 184 -38.01 13.13 -21.57
C ASP A 184 -36.76 12.34 -22.04
N TRP A 185 -35.68 12.45 -21.28
CA TRP A 185 -34.40 11.79 -21.58
C TRP A 185 -34.44 10.28 -21.36
N GLU A 186 -35.17 9.81 -20.33
CA GLU A 186 -35.30 8.38 -20.02
C GLU A 186 -36.08 7.67 -21.12
N MET A 187 -37.21 8.23 -21.55
CA MET A 187 -37.99 7.68 -22.65
C MET A 187 -37.23 7.76 -23.97
N THR A 188 -36.44 8.81 -24.20
CA THR A 188 -35.57 8.93 -25.37
C THR A 188 -34.52 7.81 -25.40
N ALA A 189 -33.87 7.52 -24.27
CA ALA A 189 -32.93 6.41 -24.16
C ALA A 189 -33.61 5.04 -24.35
N ARG A 190 -34.81 4.86 -23.78
CA ARG A 190 -35.61 3.63 -23.96
C ARG A 190 -35.98 3.39 -25.43
N LEU A 191 -36.40 4.44 -26.13
CA LEU A 191 -36.71 4.38 -27.56
C LEU A 191 -35.48 4.13 -28.43
N ALA A 192 -34.34 4.72 -28.06
CA ALA A 192 -33.07 4.42 -28.72
C ALA A 192 -32.67 2.95 -28.52
N ARG A 193 -32.93 2.38 -27.33
CA ARG A 193 -32.66 0.97 -27.02
C ARG A 193 -33.55 0.05 -27.88
N LEU A 194 -34.84 0.34 -27.96
CA LEU A 194 -35.77 -0.38 -28.85
C LEU A 194 -35.37 -0.27 -30.32
N ALA A 195 -34.90 0.90 -30.76
CA ALA A 195 -34.42 1.09 -32.13
C ALA A 195 -33.20 0.21 -32.43
N TYR A 196 -32.26 0.10 -31.48
CA TYR A 196 -31.10 -0.77 -31.60
C TYR A 196 -31.47 -2.26 -31.56
N GLU A 197 -32.37 -2.66 -30.66
CA GLU A 197 -32.86 -4.04 -30.54
C GLU A 197 -33.58 -4.55 -31.80
N GLU A 198 -34.19 -3.66 -32.58
CA GLU A 198 -34.83 -4.00 -33.86
C GLU A 198 -33.82 -4.11 -35.02
N ASP A 199 -32.81 -3.23 -35.06
CA ASP A 199 -31.79 -3.13 -36.12
C ASP A 199 -30.40 -2.87 -35.50
N PRO A 200 -29.68 -3.93 -35.05
CA PRO A 200 -28.39 -3.78 -34.37
C PRO A 200 -27.31 -3.38 -35.37
N ARG A 201 -27.13 -2.07 -35.55
CA ARG A 201 -26.10 -1.48 -36.42
C ARG A 201 -25.17 -0.56 -35.61
N PRO A 202 -23.89 -0.45 -35.97
CA PRO A 202 -22.91 0.35 -35.21
C PRO A 202 -23.30 1.82 -35.02
N TYR A 203 -23.87 2.47 -36.04
CA TYR A 203 -24.29 3.88 -35.91
C TYR A 203 -25.48 4.06 -34.94
N ARG A 204 -26.36 3.05 -34.80
CA ARG A 204 -27.45 3.08 -33.83
C ARG A 204 -26.96 2.81 -32.43
N LEU A 205 -25.95 1.95 -32.26
CA LEU A 205 -25.29 1.72 -30.98
C LEU A 205 -24.60 2.99 -30.48
N LYS A 206 -23.87 3.69 -31.37
CA LYS A 206 -23.27 5.00 -31.08
C LYS A 206 -24.34 6.00 -30.65
N TRP A 207 -25.45 6.06 -31.39
CA TRP A 207 -26.55 6.96 -31.07
C TRP A 207 -27.23 6.62 -29.73
N LEU A 208 -27.44 5.34 -29.44
CA LEU A 208 -27.96 4.85 -28.15
C LEU A 208 -27.06 5.25 -26.99
N ALA A 209 -25.75 5.07 -27.12
CA ALA A 209 -24.80 5.43 -26.08
C ALA A 209 -24.90 6.92 -25.69
N PHE A 210 -25.02 7.81 -26.68
CA PHE A 210 -25.24 9.24 -26.39
C PHE A 210 -26.59 9.54 -25.74
N ARG A 211 -27.65 8.78 -26.04
CA ARG A 211 -28.95 8.96 -25.36
C ARG A 211 -28.93 8.40 -23.94
N LEU A 212 -28.23 7.30 -23.69
CA LEU A 212 -28.03 6.75 -22.35
C LEU A 212 -27.26 7.73 -21.46
N TYR A 213 -26.24 8.38 -22.02
CA TYR A 213 -25.51 9.43 -21.32
C TYR A 213 -26.42 10.60 -20.91
N GLU A 214 -27.24 11.11 -21.83
CA GLU A 214 -28.21 12.19 -21.52
C GLU A 214 -29.25 11.77 -20.47
N ALA A 215 -29.59 10.48 -20.39
CA ALA A 215 -30.48 9.93 -19.37
C ALA A 215 -29.78 9.66 -18.01
N GLY A 216 -28.46 9.87 -17.90
CA GLY A 216 -27.69 9.63 -16.68
C GLY A 216 -27.11 8.22 -16.53
N GLU A 217 -27.31 7.34 -17.51
CA GLU A 217 -26.77 5.97 -17.53
C GLU A 217 -25.32 5.95 -18.08
N ILE A 218 -24.44 6.65 -17.38
CA ILE A 218 -23.08 6.99 -17.85
C ILE A 218 -22.20 5.74 -18.00
N ALA A 219 -22.29 4.79 -17.07
CA ALA A 219 -21.48 3.57 -17.09
C ALA A 219 -21.83 2.65 -18.27
N GLU A 220 -23.12 2.50 -18.58
CA GLU A 220 -23.58 1.74 -19.73
C GLU A 220 -23.21 2.45 -21.04
N ALA A 221 -23.39 3.78 -21.10
CA ALA A 221 -23.00 4.58 -22.26
C ALA A 221 -21.50 4.44 -22.61
N ASP A 222 -20.61 4.54 -21.62
CA ASP A 222 -19.17 4.35 -21.78
C ASP A 222 -18.84 2.95 -22.33
N ALA A 223 -19.46 1.91 -21.76
CA ALA A 223 -19.26 0.54 -22.20
C ALA A 223 -19.77 0.30 -23.64
N MET A 224 -20.93 0.86 -24.01
CA MET A 224 -21.45 0.78 -25.38
C MET A 224 -20.54 1.50 -26.39
N LEU A 225 -19.93 2.62 -26.02
CA LEU A 225 -18.95 3.32 -26.87
C LEU A 225 -17.64 2.55 -26.99
N ALA A 226 -17.23 1.82 -25.96
CA ALA A 226 -16.02 0.98 -25.98
C ALA A 226 -16.18 -0.29 -26.84
N LEU A 227 -17.41 -0.77 -27.01
CA LEU A 227 -17.73 -1.97 -27.80
C LEU A 227 -18.05 -1.68 -29.27
N LEU A 228 -17.99 -0.43 -29.70
CA LEU A 228 -18.16 -0.07 -31.11
C LEU A 228 -17.01 -0.62 -31.98
N PRO A 229 -17.27 -1.03 -33.23
CA PRO A 229 -16.22 -1.39 -34.17
C PRO A 229 -15.26 -0.23 -34.43
N GLU A 230 -13.97 -0.53 -34.63
CA GLU A 230 -12.91 0.47 -34.87
C GLU A 230 -13.17 1.34 -36.11
N ASP A 231 -13.90 0.81 -37.10
CA ASP A 231 -14.26 1.52 -38.35
C ASP A 231 -15.38 2.56 -38.17
N THR A 232 -15.90 2.76 -36.95
CA THR A 232 -16.97 3.73 -36.72
C THR A 232 -16.45 5.17 -36.72
N SER A 233 -16.97 5.98 -37.64
CA SER A 233 -16.57 7.39 -37.74
C SER A 233 -17.23 8.25 -36.66
N PHE A 234 -16.43 9.14 -36.07
CA PHE A 234 -16.87 10.18 -35.15
C PHE A 234 -16.53 11.56 -35.73
N SER A 235 -17.45 12.51 -35.55
CA SER A 235 -17.14 13.93 -35.73
C SER A 235 -16.37 14.49 -34.54
N ASP A 236 -15.67 15.61 -34.70
CA ASP A 236 -14.93 16.27 -33.62
C ASP A 236 -15.79 16.58 -32.38
N SER A 237 -17.06 16.94 -32.59
CA SER A 237 -18.00 17.14 -31.48
C SER A 237 -18.38 15.84 -30.77
N GLU A 238 -18.52 14.74 -31.51
CA GLU A 238 -18.83 13.44 -30.94
C GLU A 238 -17.62 12.85 -30.20
N LEU A 239 -16.40 13.08 -30.68
CA LEU A 239 -15.17 12.69 -29.97
C LEU A 239 -15.06 13.40 -28.62
N ARG A 240 -15.29 14.72 -28.58
CA ARG A 240 -15.33 15.48 -27.32
C ARG A 240 -16.41 14.94 -26.38
N GLN A 241 -17.58 14.60 -26.91
CA GLN A 241 -18.64 14.01 -26.11
C GLN A 241 -18.26 12.61 -25.59
N GLN A 242 -17.61 11.78 -26.39
CA GLN A 242 -17.09 10.47 -25.98
C GLN A 242 -16.04 10.61 -24.87
N ASP A 243 -15.10 11.54 -25.00
CA ASP A 243 -14.07 11.79 -23.99
C ASP A 243 -14.70 12.28 -22.67
N GLN A 244 -15.72 13.14 -22.75
CA GLN A 244 -16.48 13.58 -21.59
C GLN A 244 -17.17 12.39 -20.89
N ILE A 245 -17.83 11.52 -21.66
CA ILE A 245 -18.49 10.31 -21.13
C ILE A 245 -17.48 9.41 -20.43
N ARG A 246 -16.33 9.16 -21.06
CA ARG A 246 -15.24 8.33 -20.50
C ARG A 246 -14.70 8.92 -19.20
N TYR A 247 -14.47 10.22 -19.18
CA TYR A 247 -13.99 10.92 -17.99
C TYR A 247 -15.00 10.85 -16.85
N GLU A 248 -16.27 11.16 -17.11
CA GLU A 248 -17.33 11.10 -16.10
C GLU A 248 -17.53 9.68 -15.60
N ALA A 249 -17.62 8.68 -16.48
CA ALA A 249 -17.76 7.28 -16.11
C ALA A 249 -16.58 6.80 -15.23
N SER A 250 -15.35 7.15 -15.61
CA SER A 250 -14.16 6.83 -14.82
C SER A 250 -14.19 7.51 -13.45
N SER A 251 -14.53 8.79 -13.39
CA SER A 251 -14.61 9.56 -12.14
C SER A 251 -15.69 9.04 -11.19
N ILE A 252 -16.85 8.62 -11.70
CA ILE A 252 -17.95 8.06 -10.91
C ILE A 252 -17.54 6.70 -10.34
N ARG A 253 -17.01 5.80 -11.18
CA ARG A 253 -16.53 4.48 -10.72
C ARG A 253 -15.44 4.63 -9.66
N LEU A 254 -14.49 5.54 -9.85
CA LEU A 254 -13.44 5.80 -8.88
C LEU A 254 -14.00 6.36 -7.56
N ARG A 255 -14.98 7.27 -7.62
CA ARG A 255 -15.64 7.81 -6.42
C ARG A 255 -16.37 6.72 -5.66
N GLU A 256 -17.14 5.87 -6.35
CA GLU A 256 -17.83 4.72 -5.74
C GLU A 256 -16.84 3.73 -5.13
N ALA A 257 -15.72 3.48 -5.81
CA ALA A 257 -14.66 2.62 -5.29
C ALA A 257 -14.01 3.20 -4.04
N LYS A 258 -13.74 4.51 -4.02
CA LYS A 258 -13.20 5.22 -2.83
C LYS A 258 -14.15 5.17 -1.66
N GLN A 259 -15.46 5.34 -1.91
CA GLN A 259 -16.50 5.20 -0.88
C GLN A 259 -16.58 3.78 -0.33
N LYS A 260 -16.56 2.75 -1.19
CA LYS A 260 -16.62 1.33 -0.76
C LYS A 260 -15.40 0.87 0.04
N THR A 261 -14.26 1.53 -0.16
CA THR A 261 -12.98 1.11 0.42
C THR A 261 -12.56 1.99 1.60
N ASP A 262 -13.46 2.86 2.09
CA ASP A 262 -13.19 3.85 3.14
C ASP A 262 -11.85 4.59 2.92
N PHE A 263 -11.54 4.86 1.65
CA PHE A 263 -10.24 5.37 1.23
C PHE A 263 -9.95 6.72 1.87
N ASP A 264 -10.94 7.62 1.88
CA ASP A 264 -10.79 8.97 2.42
C ASP A 264 -10.50 8.94 3.93
N HIS A 265 -11.12 8.02 4.67
CA HIS A 265 -10.87 7.84 6.10
C HIS A 265 -9.44 7.32 6.36
N ARG A 266 -9.01 6.29 5.61
CA ARG A 266 -7.64 5.77 5.70
C ARG A 266 -6.61 6.84 5.35
N ARG A 267 -6.87 7.64 4.32
CA ARG A 267 -6.02 8.76 3.93
C ARG A 267 -5.92 9.82 5.02
N GLN A 268 -7.05 10.24 5.59
CA GLN A 268 -7.06 11.20 6.69
C GLN A 268 -6.31 10.69 7.93
N ALA A 269 -6.49 9.40 8.26
CA ALA A 269 -5.76 8.78 9.37
C ALA A 269 -4.24 8.83 9.14
N VAL A 270 -3.77 8.46 7.95
CA VAL A 270 -2.35 8.53 7.60
C VAL A 270 -1.83 9.97 7.58
N GLU A 271 -2.60 10.91 7.04
CA GLU A 271 -2.24 12.34 7.06
C GLU A 271 -2.14 12.88 8.50
N SER A 272 -3.01 12.43 9.41
CA SER A 272 -2.94 12.80 10.83
C SER A 272 -1.71 12.21 11.52
N GLN A 273 -1.37 10.95 11.24
CA GLN A 273 -0.15 10.31 11.76
C GLN A 273 1.10 11.02 11.24
N LEU A 274 1.16 11.38 9.96
CA LEU A 274 2.27 12.14 9.40
C LEU A 274 2.41 13.53 10.02
N LYS A 275 1.29 14.21 10.32
CA LYS A 275 1.32 15.48 11.04
C LYS A 275 1.86 15.31 12.46
N GLN A 276 1.43 14.26 13.17
CA GLN A 276 1.93 13.95 14.51
C GLN A 276 3.43 13.65 14.48
N LEU A 277 3.89 12.78 13.58
CA LEU A 277 5.31 12.46 13.44
C LEU A 277 6.16 13.69 13.10
N ARG A 278 5.65 14.61 12.28
CA ARG A 278 6.33 15.88 11.99
C ARG A 278 6.42 16.77 13.22
N GLN A 279 5.37 16.83 14.04
CA GLN A 279 5.39 17.55 15.30
C GLN A 279 6.40 16.93 16.27
N GLU A 280 6.40 15.60 16.41
CA GLU A 280 7.35 14.87 17.25
C GLU A 280 8.79 15.13 16.80
N HIS A 281 9.08 15.03 15.50
CA HIS A 281 10.39 15.36 14.94
C HIS A 281 10.78 16.82 15.20
N ALA A 282 9.85 17.77 15.06
CA ALA A 282 10.09 19.17 15.39
C ALA A 282 10.40 19.36 16.89
N THR A 283 9.70 18.66 17.78
CA THR A 283 9.98 18.72 19.22
C THR A 283 11.33 18.11 19.57
N GLN A 284 11.69 16.98 18.94
CA GLN A 284 12.98 16.33 19.15
C GLN A 284 14.14 17.19 18.65
N THR A 285 13.98 17.83 17.49
CA THR A 285 15.00 18.74 16.96
C THR A 285 15.17 19.98 17.84
N ASN A 286 14.08 20.56 18.35
CA ASN A 286 14.17 21.67 19.31
C ASN A 286 14.87 21.25 20.61
N LEU A 287 14.50 20.09 21.17
CA LEU A 287 15.16 19.56 22.37
C LEU A 287 16.65 19.31 22.13
N ALA A 288 17.02 18.77 20.96
CA ALA A 288 18.42 18.57 20.59
C ALA A 288 19.18 19.90 20.52
N ILE A 289 18.57 20.97 19.97
CA ILE A 289 19.16 22.31 19.94
C ILE A 289 19.32 22.86 21.37
N GLU A 290 18.32 22.73 22.24
CA GLU A 290 18.42 23.16 23.64
C GLU A 290 19.52 22.42 24.40
N ARG A 291 19.63 21.10 24.21
CA ARG A 291 20.71 20.29 24.81
C ARG A 291 22.07 20.71 24.28
N GLN A 292 22.20 21.00 22.99
CA GLN A 292 23.43 21.50 22.41
C GLN A 292 23.84 22.86 23.02
N GLN A 293 22.88 23.77 23.21
CA GLN A 293 23.14 25.05 23.87
C GLN A 293 23.59 24.87 25.33
N GLN A 294 22.97 23.96 26.09
CA GLN A 294 23.38 23.63 27.46
C GLN A 294 24.81 23.05 27.51
N ILE A 295 25.16 22.20 26.54
CA ILE A 295 26.52 21.65 26.43
C ILE A 295 27.51 22.79 26.15
N GLU A 296 27.20 23.70 25.24
CA GLU A 296 28.06 24.86 24.94
C GLU A 296 28.23 25.78 26.15
N THR A 297 27.18 26.03 26.95
CA THR A 297 27.30 26.83 28.17
C THR A 297 28.19 26.15 29.20
N LEU A 298 27.99 24.85 29.44
CA LEU A 298 28.81 24.08 30.38
C LEU A 298 30.28 24.01 29.94
N GLN A 299 30.53 23.87 28.63
CA GLN A 299 31.89 23.91 28.08
C GLN A 299 32.57 25.26 28.32
N ARG A 300 31.85 26.38 28.18
CA ARG A 300 32.39 27.72 28.49
C ARG A 300 32.71 27.89 29.97
N GLU A 301 31.81 27.43 30.86
CA GLU A 301 32.04 27.46 32.30
C GLU A 301 33.24 26.59 32.72
N GLN A 302 33.37 25.39 32.16
CA GLN A 302 34.54 24.53 32.39
C GLN A 302 35.83 25.22 31.95
N ALA A 303 35.86 25.85 30.77
CA ALA A 303 37.01 26.60 30.30
C ALA A 303 37.36 27.79 31.21
N GLN A 304 36.36 28.51 31.73
CA GLN A 304 36.57 29.59 32.70
C GLN A 304 37.16 29.08 34.01
N LEU A 305 36.60 27.99 34.56
CA LEU A 305 37.10 27.38 35.79
C LEU A 305 38.54 26.87 35.62
N GLU A 306 38.89 26.33 34.45
CA GLU A 306 40.24 25.88 34.15
C GLU A 306 41.23 27.06 34.08
N GLN A 307 40.83 28.16 33.44
CA GLN A 307 41.61 29.40 33.43
C GLN A 307 41.77 29.99 34.84
N GLU A 308 40.73 29.97 35.67
CA GLU A 308 40.80 30.41 37.07
C GLU A 308 41.73 29.52 37.89
N LYS A 309 41.66 28.20 37.74
CA LYS A 309 42.58 27.26 38.38
C LYS A 309 44.03 27.53 38.00
N GLU A 310 44.32 27.80 36.73
CA GLU A 310 45.67 28.19 36.30
C GLU A 310 46.10 29.52 36.93
N SER A 311 45.22 30.51 37.01
CA SER A 311 45.51 31.81 37.61
C SER A 311 45.78 31.69 39.12
N LEU A 312 44.99 30.87 39.83
CA LEU A 312 45.19 30.56 41.23
C LEU A 312 46.48 29.77 41.45
N GLY A 313 46.80 28.83 40.55
CA GLY A 313 48.07 28.12 40.56
C GLY A 313 49.28 29.05 40.41
N LYS A 314 49.18 30.07 39.54
CA LYS A 314 50.21 31.12 39.42
C LYS A 314 50.33 31.96 40.70
N ARG A 315 49.21 32.45 41.24
CA ARG A 315 49.20 33.19 42.53
C ARG A 315 49.74 32.37 43.68
N HIS A 316 49.45 31.07 43.72
CA HIS A 316 49.97 30.17 44.74
C HIS A 316 51.50 30.02 44.61
N LYS A 317 52.03 29.85 43.40
CA LYS A 317 53.48 29.83 43.16
C LYS A 317 54.15 31.14 43.59
N GLU A 318 53.56 32.29 43.27
CA GLU A 318 54.04 33.61 43.71
C GLU A 318 54.02 33.73 45.24
N ALA A 319 52.95 33.30 45.90
CA ALA A 319 52.84 33.30 47.35
C ALA A 319 53.88 32.40 48.01
N VAL A 320 54.14 31.21 47.44
CA VAL A 320 55.20 30.30 47.92
C VAL A 320 56.58 30.96 47.79
N GLN A 321 56.88 31.57 46.64
CA GLN A 321 58.14 32.30 46.44
C GLN A 321 58.32 33.45 47.44
N LEU A 322 57.26 34.20 47.73
CA LEU A 322 57.28 35.28 48.71
C LEU A 322 57.49 34.76 50.14
N VAL A 323 56.87 33.64 50.50
CA VAL A 323 57.12 32.99 51.80
C VAL A 323 58.55 32.49 51.91
N GLU A 324 59.12 31.93 50.84
CA GLU A 324 60.53 31.54 50.78
C GLU A 324 61.46 32.75 50.97
N SER A 325 61.18 33.89 50.31
CA SER A 325 61.98 35.11 50.51
C SER A 325 61.90 35.62 51.95
N TYR A 326 60.70 35.68 52.55
CA TYR A 326 60.57 36.08 53.95
C TYR A 326 61.27 35.13 54.92
N ASN A 327 61.24 33.82 54.65
CA ASN A 327 61.95 32.85 55.48
C ASN A 327 63.48 33.04 55.39
N ASN A 328 64.00 33.38 54.21
CA ASN A 328 65.41 33.72 54.02
C ASN A 328 65.76 35.01 54.79
N ASP A 329 64.94 36.06 54.70
CA ASP A 329 65.14 37.31 55.44
C ASP A 329 65.11 37.08 56.95
N LEU A 330 64.15 36.28 57.45
CA LEU A 330 64.09 35.89 58.85
C LEU A 330 65.33 35.10 59.29
N ALA A 331 65.90 34.27 58.43
CA ALA A 331 67.13 33.54 58.72
C ALA A 331 68.35 34.49 58.81
N ILE A 332 68.40 35.51 57.96
CA ILE A 332 69.43 36.56 58.01
C ILE A 332 69.30 37.37 59.31
N LEU A 333 68.10 37.88 59.61
CA LEU A 333 67.82 38.64 60.85
C LEU A 333 68.13 37.82 62.11
N ARG A 334 67.90 36.50 62.08
CA ARG A 334 68.29 35.61 63.19
C ARG A 334 69.80 35.52 63.37
N LYS A 335 70.58 35.50 62.27
CA LYS A 335 72.05 35.53 62.33
C LYS A 335 72.55 36.86 62.89
N GLU A 336 72.05 37.98 62.36
CA GLU A 336 72.40 39.33 62.84
C GLU A 336 72.06 39.50 64.33
N LYS A 337 70.88 39.05 64.75
CA LYS A 337 70.50 39.05 66.18
C LYS A 337 71.46 38.22 67.02
N ALA A 338 71.90 37.05 66.54
CA ALA A 338 72.86 36.22 67.25
C ALA A 338 74.25 36.88 67.36
N GLU A 339 74.66 37.65 66.35
CA GLU A 339 75.89 38.44 66.38
C GLU A 339 75.80 39.60 67.37
N LEU A 340 74.72 40.38 67.35
CA LEU A 340 74.47 41.45 68.33
C LEU A 340 74.42 40.93 69.77
N VAL A 341 73.84 39.75 70.01
CA VAL A 341 73.85 39.13 71.33
C VAL A 341 75.28 38.82 71.79
N LYS A 342 76.17 38.33 70.88
CA LYS A 342 77.58 38.11 71.22
C LYS A 342 78.30 39.42 71.54
N GLU A 343 78.05 40.49 70.80
CA GLU A 343 78.63 41.81 71.09
C GLU A 343 78.17 42.35 72.45
N ILE A 344 76.88 42.23 72.79
CA ILE A 344 76.36 42.61 74.11
C ILE A 344 77.06 41.82 75.22
N GLU A 345 77.27 40.51 75.03
CA GLU A 345 77.95 39.67 76.01
C GLU A 345 79.42 40.08 76.20
N GLN A 346 80.12 40.42 75.11
CA GLN A 346 81.48 40.97 75.15
C GLN A 346 81.53 42.32 75.86
N PHE A 347 80.60 43.23 75.57
CA PHE A 347 80.49 44.53 76.25
C PHE A 347 80.26 44.36 77.76
N LYS A 348 79.37 43.44 78.16
CA LYS A 348 79.12 43.12 79.57
C LYS A 348 80.38 42.64 80.29
N GLN A 349 81.15 41.73 79.68
CA GLN A 349 82.40 41.25 80.26
C GLN A 349 83.41 42.39 80.44
N SER A 350 83.52 43.31 79.49
CA SER A 350 84.37 44.50 79.62
C SER A 350 83.94 45.43 80.76
N THR A 351 82.64 45.65 80.95
CA THR A 351 82.15 46.45 82.09
C THR A 351 82.40 45.79 83.44
N ILE A 352 82.34 44.45 83.52
CA ILE A 352 82.66 43.71 84.74
C ILE A 352 84.14 43.87 85.09
N GLN A 353 85.04 43.72 84.11
CA GLN A 353 86.48 43.95 84.30
C GLN A 353 86.80 45.36 84.80
N LYS A 354 86.16 46.39 84.22
CA LYS A 354 86.29 47.78 84.70
C LYS A 354 85.71 47.98 86.11
N GLY A 355 84.69 47.21 86.48
CA GLY A 355 84.12 47.20 87.84
C GLY A 355 85.10 46.65 88.87
N GLU A 356 85.77 45.53 88.56
CA GLU A 356 86.78 44.90 89.40
C GLU A 356 88.02 45.81 89.58
N GLU A 357 88.46 46.50 88.53
CA GLU A 357 89.53 47.52 88.61
C GLU A 357 89.14 48.68 89.55
N ASN A 358 87.88 49.12 89.53
CA ASN A 358 87.39 50.19 90.39
C ASN A 358 87.26 49.76 91.87
N GLU A 359 86.91 48.50 92.17
CA GLU A 359 86.92 47.97 93.54
C GLU A 359 88.33 47.90 94.13
N LEU A 360 89.33 47.64 93.30
CA LEU A 360 90.75 47.66 93.68
C LEU A 360 91.27 49.06 94.00
N LEU A 361 90.69 50.10 93.38
CA LEU A 361 90.96 51.51 93.73
C LEU A 361 90.25 51.93 95.03
N LEU A 362 89.03 51.45 95.27
CA LEU A 362 88.25 51.75 96.49
C LEU A 362 88.90 51.16 97.76
N THR A 363 89.52 49.99 97.66
CA THR A 363 90.27 49.38 98.78
C THR A 363 91.58 50.11 99.12
N GLN A 364 92.15 50.86 98.18
CA GLN A 364 93.29 51.75 98.44
C GLN A 364 92.87 53.07 99.11
N LEU A 365 91.64 53.54 98.86
CA LEU A 365 91.08 54.76 99.45
C LEU A 365 90.69 54.57 100.94
N HIS A 366 90.12 53.42 101.30
CA HIS A 366 89.76 53.12 102.70
C HIS A 366 90.95 53.01 103.65
N ARG A 367 92.15 52.70 103.14
CA ARG A 367 93.38 52.69 103.94
C ARG A 367 93.91 54.10 104.28
N ALA A 368 93.40 55.14 103.63
CA ALA A 368 93.71 56.54 103.91
C ALA A 368 92.65 57.25 104.79
N GLN A 369 91.50 56.63 105.03
CA GLN A 369 90.42 57.21 105.86
C GLN A 369 90.58 56.95 107.36
N GLU A 370 91.29 55.91 107.78
CA GLU A 370 91.48 55.57 109.20
C GLU A 370 92.41 56.56 109.96
N GLU A 371 93.21 57.37 109.27
CA GLU A 371 94.10 58.37 109.89
C GLU A 371 93.37 59.71 110.21
N LEU A 372 92.17 59.95 109.68
CA LEU A 372 91.42 61.21 109.84
C LEU A 372 90.40 61.20 111.00
N GLU A 373 90.07 60.03 111.57
CA GLU A 373 88.98 59.91 112.56
C GLU A 373 89.39 60.12 114.03
N HIS A 374 90.68 60.31 114.34
CA HIS A 374 91.13 60.58 115.72
C HIS A 374 91.18 62.06 116.14
N PHE A 375 91.03 63.03 115.22
CA PHE A 375 91.11 64.47 115.54
C PHE A 375 89.75 65.18 115.72
N HIS A 376 88.63 64.50 115.46
CA HIS A 376 87.30 65.13 115.40
C HIS A 376 86.37 64.78 116.57
N LEU A 377 86.93 64.27 117.69
CA LEU A 377 86.16 63.90 118.89
C LEU A 377 85.68 65.08 119.74
N ASP A 378 86.44 66.16 119.88
CA ASP A 378 86.28 67.01 121.08
C ASP A 378 85.61 68.37 120.86
N LYS A 379 85.10 68.64 119.66
CA LYS A 379 84.16 69.75 119.41
C LYS A 379 82.71 69.30 119.62
N LYS A 380 82.52 68.74 120.80
CA LYS A 380 81.47 69.09 121.74
C LYS A 380 80.30 69.84 121.10
N ARG A 381 79.09 69.34 121.30
CA ARG A 381 78.44 69.41 122.63
C ARG A 381 78.34 70.85 123.19
N PHE A 382 78.55 71.86 122.36
CA PHE A 382 77.79 73.11 122.36
C PHE A 382 76.54 72.84 121.53
N GLU A 383 75.57 72.21 122.16
CA GLU A 383 74.51 72.98 122.82
C GLU A 383 73.36 73.10 121.82
N GLN A 384 72.58 72.02 121.69
CA GLN A 384 71.52 71.69 122.66
C GLN A 384 70.44 72.77 122.79
N GLU A 385 70.51 73.89 122.06
CA GLU A 385 69.40 74.86 122.03
C GLU A 385 68.50 74.74 120.78
N LYS A 386 68.86 73.97 119.75
CA LYS A 386 68.02 73.83 118.54
C LYS A 386 66.99 72.67 118.60
N ASN A 387 67.05 71.85 119.66
CA ASN A 387 66.39 70.54 119.72
C ASN A 387 65.02 70.49 120.43
N SER A 388 64.41 71.63 120.79
CA SER A 388 63.10 71.65 121.46
C SER A 388 61.92 72.05 120.55
N TRP A 389 62.15 72.49 119.31
CA TRP A 389 61.08 72.88 118.37
C TRP A 389 60.90 71.94 117.15
N ALA A 390 61.85 71.05 116.87
CA ALA A 390 61.79 70.14 115.70
C ALA A 390 60.97 68.84 115.92
N LYS A 391 60.58 68.54 117.17
CA LYS A 391 59.81 67.32 117.50
C LYS A 391 58.29 67.47 117.32
N GLN A 392 57.74 68.69 117.37
CA GLN A 392 56.31 68.92 117.18
C GLN A 392 55.89 69.11 115.71
N GLN A 393 56.85 69.28 114.80
CA GLN A 393 56.57 69.52 113.37
C GLN A 393 56.55 68.22 112.53
N LYS A 394 57.16 67.13 113.03
CA LYS A 394 57.28 65.84 112.32
C LYS A 394 56.05 64.93 112.44
N GLU A 395 55.22 65.12 113.49
CA GLU A 395 54.00 64.33 113.73
C GLU A 395 52.82 64.73 112.82
N ILE A 396 52.83 65.95 112.25
CA ILE A 396 51.77 66.41 111.33
C ILE A 396 52.05 65.97 109.88
N GLU A 397 53.32 65.85 109.46
CA GLU A 397 53.69 65.39 108.10
C GLU A 397 53.45 63.88 107.88
N GLU A 398 53.61 63.04 108.90
CA GLU A 398 53.39 61.59 108.79
C GLU A 398 51.89 61.21 108.66
N LEU A 399 50.97 62.02 109.20
CA LEU A 399 49.52 61.83 109.04
C LEU A 399 48.99 62.26 107.66
N VAL A 400 49.66 63.21 106.98
CA VAL A 400 49.32 63.63 105.61
C VAL A 400 49.82 62.60 104.57
N ALA A 401 51.02 62.04 104.75
CA ALA A 401 51.60 61.05 103.84
C ALA A 401 50.85 59.68 103.84
N VAL A 402 50.18 59.32 104.94
CA VAL A 402 49.33 58.12 105.00
C VAL A 402 48.00 58.34 104.29
N ARG A 403 47.39 59.54 104.45
CA ARG A 403 46.16 59.94 103.74
C ARG A 403 46.36 60.05 102.22
N ASP A 404 47.50 60.55 101.75
CA ASP A 404 47.78 60.65 100.30
C ASP A 404 48.02 59.29 99.63
N ARG A 405 48.64 58.32 100.32
CA ARG A 405 48.79 56.94 99.80
C ARG A 405 47.47 56.19 99.75
N GLU A 406 46.55 56.48 100.67
CA GLU A 406 45.22 55.86 100.72
C GLU A 406 44.30 56.44 99.63
N ILE A 407 44.38 57.76 99.37
CA ILE A 407 43.71 58.40 98.24
C ILE A 407 44.23 57.86 96.90
N GLU A 408 45.54 57.63 96.76
CA GLU A 408 46.10 57.13 95.50
C GLU A 408 45.75 55.65 95.24
N LYS A 409 45.65 54.82 96.29
CA LYS A 409 45.11 53.46 96.18
C LYS A 409 43.62 53.47 95.79
N LEU A 410 42.82 54.38 96.35
CA LEU A 410 41.41 54.51 95.99
C LEU A 410 41.22 55.01 94.55
N LYS A 411 42.08 55.91 94.04
CA LYS A 411 42.10 56.30 92.62
C LYS A 411 42.47 55.15 91.69
N GLN A 412 43.45 54.32 92.05
CA GLN A 412 43.81 53.14 91.27
C GLN A 412 42.67 52.12 91.22
N ILE A 413 41.99 51.89 92.35
CA ILE A 413 40.80 51.02 92.42
C ILE A 413 39.65 51.60 91.59
N GLN A 414 39.43 52.92 91.63
CA GLN A 414 38.39 53.57 90.84
C GLN A 414 38.69 53.49 89.33
N ALA A 415 39.94 53.71 88.91
CA ALA A 415 40.36 53.55 87.53
C ALA A 415 40.23 52.09 87.04
N HIS A 416 40.55 51.11 87.89
CA HIS A 416 40.37 49.70 87.55
C HIS A 416 38.89 49.31 87.43
N LEU A 417 38.02 49.83 88.30
CA LEU A 417 36.57 49.66 88.21
C LEU A 417 35.95 50.32 86.96
N GLU A 418 36.49 51.47 86.53
CA GLU A 418 36.06 52.12 85.28
C GLU A 418 36.50 51.33 84.04
N GLN A 419 37.70 50.76 84.04
CA GLN A 419 38.16 49.86 82.98
C GLN A 419 37.32 48.57 82.92
N GLU A 420 37.01 47.95 84.07
CA GLU A 420 36.14 46.77 84.14
C GLU A 420 34.73 47.06 83.63
N LYS A 421 34.16 48.24 83.95
CA LYS A 421 32.85 48.65 83.40
C LYS A 421 32.87 48.78 81.88
N VAL A 422 33.94 49.35 81.30
CA VAL A 422 34.06 49.45 79.83
C VAL A 422 34.19 48.07 79.18
N VAL A 423 34.93 47.14 79.79
CA VAL A 423 35.04 45.76 79.31
C VAL A 423 33.71 45.02 79.41
N LEU A 424 32.98 45.19 80.51
CA LEU A 424 31.62 44.63 80.68
C LEU A 424 30.62 45.18 79.66
N ILE A 425 30.68 46.48 79.33
CA ILE A 425 29.83 47.08 78.30
C ILE A 425 30.12 46.44 76.93
N LYS A 426 31.40 46.28 76.56
CA LYS A 426 31.78 45.59 75.31
C LYS A 426 31.29 44.15 75.27
N HIS A 427 31.47 43.38 76.35
CA HIS A 427 30.95 42.01 76.41
C HIS A 427 29.43 41.93 76.29
N HIS A 428 28.68 42.91 76.82
CA HIS A 428 27.24 42.98 76.65
C HIS A 428 26.82 43.36 75.22
N GLU A 429 27.59 44.20 74.53
CA GLU A 429 27.38 44.50 73.10
C GLU A 429 27.69 43.28 72.23
N ASP A 430 28.84 42.63 72.41
CA ASP A 430 29.22 41.40 71.69
C ASP A 430 28.18 40.28 71.93
N ALA A 431 27.70 40.12 73.16
CA ALA A 431 26.65 39.16 73.48
C ALA A 431 25.32 39.47 72.78
N ARG A 432 24.95 40.76 72.65
CA ARG A 432 23.74 41.19 71.94
C ARG A 432 23.84 40.96 70.43
N GLU A 433 25.01 41.24 69.85
CA GLU A 433 25.25 40.96 68.43
C GLU A 433 25.16 39.46 68.13
N LEU A 434 25.71 38.62 69.01
CA LEU A 434 25.66 37.17 68.87
C LEU A 434 24.23 36.62 69.05
N THR A 435 23.42 37.18 69.95
CA THR A 435 21.99 36.83 70.05
C THR A 435 21.22 37.24 68.79
N ASN A 436 21.47 38.44 68.27
CA ASN A 436 20.81 38.92 67.05
C ASN A 436 21.21 38.08 65.82
N ALA A 437 22.46 37.63 65.73
CA ALA A 437 22.92 36.74 64.67
C ALA A 437 22.24 35.37 64.75
N ARG A 438 22.14 34.79 65.96
CA ARG A 438 21.41 33.53 66.18
C ARG A 438 19.92 33.63 65.87
N ASP A 439 19.28 34.74 66.21
CA ASP A 439 17.86 34.96 65.91
C ASP A 439 17.60 35.05 64.40
N ARG A 440 18.54 35.62 63.63
CA ARG A 440 18.49 35.62 62.17
C ARG A 440 18.66 34.22 61.58
N GLU A 441 19.67 33.46 62.04
CA GLU A 441 19.86 32.06 61.63
C GLU A 441 18.63 31.20 61.94
N ILE A 442 18.03 31.36 63.13
CA ILE A 442 16.80 30.65 63.51
C ILE A 442 15.64 31.06 62.60
N GLY A 443 15.56 32.34 62.21
CA GLY A 443 14.57 32.84 61.24
C GLY A 443 14.73 32.20 59.86
N GLU A 444 15.95 32.16 59.33
CA GLU A 444 16.28 31.56 58.04
C GLU A 444 16.02 30.05 58.03
N LEU A 445 16.43 29.33 59.09
CA LEU A 445 16.17 27.91 59.25
C LEU A 445 14.68 27.58 59.33
N LYS A 446 13.88 28.41 60.02
CA LYS A 446 12.42 28.25 60.06
C LYS A 446 11.80 28.44 58.68
N GLN A 447 12.24 29.45 57.92
CA GLN A 447 11.76 29.66 56.55
C GLN A 447 12.13 28.47 55.65
N GLY A 448 13.39 28.01 55.69
CA GLY A 448 13.82 26.83 54.95
C GLY A 448 13.03 25.57 55.32
N GLN A 449 12.72 25.37 56.60
CA GLN A 449 11.90 24.23 57.04
C GLN A 449 10.46 24.31 56.50
N THR A 450 9.86 25.51 56.43
CA THR A 450 8.53 25.68 55.82
C THR A 450 8.52 25.44 54.31
N GLN A 451 9.57 25.88 53.60
CA GLN A 451 9.73 25.64 52.16
C GLN A 451 9.88 24.15 51.86
N LEU A 452 10.73 23.47 52.62
CA LEU A 452 10.97 22.03 52.46
C LEU A 452 9.69 21.21 52.73
N GLU A 453 8.87 21.62 53.70
CA GLU A 453 7.59 20.96 53.97
C GLU A 453 6.57 21.19 52.83
N GLN A 454 6.55 22.39 52.24
CA GLN A 454 5.74 22.67 51.05
C GLN A 454 6.20 21.83 49.84
N GLU A 455 7.52 21.74 49.61
CA GLU A 455 8.09 20.92 48.54
C GLU A 455 7.76 19.44 48.71
N LYS A 456 7.83 18.90 49.94
CA LYS A 456 7.41 17.52 50.24
C LYS A 456 5.95 17.27 49.90
N VAL A 457 5.06 18.21 50.21
CA VAL A 457 3.63 18.09 49.87
C VAL A 457 3.42 18.11 48.35
N VAL A 458 4.16 18.94 47.62
CA VAL A 458 4.11 18.99 46.15
C VAL A 458 4.64 17.68 45.55
N LEU A 459 5.77 17.17 46.02
CA LEU A 459 6.34 15.88 45.63
C LEU A 459 5.37 14.72 45.91
N ALA A 460 4.70 14.71 47.07
CA ALA A 460 3.70 13.71 47.40
C ALA A 460 2.53 13.72 46.38
N LYS A 461 2.04 14.90 45.99
CA LYS A 461 1.01 15.03 44.94
C LYS A 461 1.50 14.56 43.57
N HIS A 462 2.75 14.82 43.22
CA HIS A 462 3.34 14.31 41.98
C HIS A 462 3.45 12.78 41.99
N HIS A 463 3.85 12.18 43.11
CA HIS A 463 3.90 10.73 43.26
C HIS A 463 2.52 10.08 43.19
N GLU A 464 1.49 10.71 43.75
CA GLU A 464 0.11 10.23 43.64
C GLU A 464 -0.38 10.25 42.20
N LYS A 465 -0.19 11.37 41.48
CA LYS A 465 -0.50 11.45 40.04
C LYS A 465 0.28 10.44 39.20
N ALA A 466 1.56 10.21 39.53
CA ALA A 466 2.36 9.20 38.84
C ALA A 466 1.81 7.79 39.06
N ARG A 467 1.35 7.45 40.28
CA ARG A 467 0.70 6.16 40.57
C ARG A 467 -0.62 5.99 39.81
N GLU A 468 -1.43 7.04 39.71
CA GLU A 468 -2.68 7.01 38.95
C GLU A 468 -2.41 6.75 37.46
N LEU A 469 -1.41 7.44 36.88
CA LEU A 469 -0.99 7.22 35.50
C LEU A 469 -0.47 5.79 35.28
N ILE A 470 0.33 5.26 36.21
CA ILE A 470 0.80 3.86 36.14
C ILE A 470 -0.39 2.89 36.17
N SER A 471 -1.35 3.09 37.09
CA SER A 471 -2.56 2.24 37.16
C SER A 471 -3.42 2.32 35.89
N ALA A 472 -3.52 3.49 35.26
CA ALA A 472 -4.22 3.64 33.99
C ALA A 472 -3.50 2.89 32.86
N ARG A 473 -2.17 3.01 32.78
CA ARG A 473 -1.36 2.30 31.78
C ARG A 473 -1.39 0.79 31.99
N ASP A 474 -1.40 0.31 33.22
CA ASP A 474 -1.53 -1.12 33.51
C ASP A 474 -2.87 -1.68 33.01
N ARG A 475 -3.96 -0.93 33.13
CA ARG A 475 -5.27 -1.32 32.59
C ARG A 475 -5.25 -1.37 31.06
N GLU A 476 -4.70 -0.34 30.41
CA GLU A 476 -4.53 -0.33 28.95
C GLU A 476 -3.69 -1.50 28.46
N ILE A 477 -2.61 -1.86 29.17
CA ILE A 477 -1.78 -3.03 28.85
C ILE A 477 -2.59 -4.32 28.95
N ILE A 478 -3.45 -4.47 29.96
CA ILE A 478 -4.31 -5.65 30.11
C ILE A 478 -5.32 -5.73 28.96
N GLU A 479 -5.96 -4.62 28.57
CA GLU A 479 -6.89 -4.57 27.45
C GLU A 479 -6.21 -4.88 26.12
N LEU A 480 -5.03 -4.30 25.86
CA LEU A 480 -4.24 -4.58 24.66
C LEU A 480 -3.83 -6.06 24.58
N LYS A 481 -3.44 -6.68 25.70
CA LYS A 481 -3.15 -8.12 25.74
C LYS A 481 -4.38 -8.97 25.41
N GLN A 482 -5.57 -8.57 25.87
CA GLN A 482 -6.81 -9.29 25.53
C GLN A 482 -7.15 -9.17 24.05
N ILE A 483 -6.98 -7.98 23.46
CA ILE A 483 -7.19 -7.76 22.02
C ILE A 483 -6.18 -8.56 21.20
N GLN A 484 -4.91 -8.57 21.60
CA GLN A 484 -3.87 -9.36 20.94
C GLN A 484 -4.20 -10.86 20.93
N ASN A 485 -4.65 -11.41 22.07
CA ASN A 485 -5.06 -12.81 22.15
C ASN A 485 -6.27 -13.13 21.24
N LYS A 486 -7.26 -12.23 21.17
CA LYS A 486 -8.41 -12.39 20.25
C LYS A 486 -7.96 -12.38 18.79
N LEU A 487 -7.09 -11.45 18.42
CA LEU A 487 -6.55 -11.35 17.06
C LEU A 487 -5.75 -12.61 16.68
N GLU A 488 -5.00 -13.17 17.63
CA GLU A 488 -4.24 -14.41 17.41
C GLU A 488 -5.17 -15.62 17.21
N GLN A 489 -6.28 -15.70 17.97
CA GLN A 489 -7.32 -16.70 17.74
C GLN A 489 -7.98 -16.54 16.37
N GLU A 490 -8.31 -15.32 15.96
CA GLU A 490 -8.88 -15.04 14.63
C GLU A 490 -7.91 -15.42 13.51
N LYS A 491 -6.61 -15.15 13.67
CA LYS A 491 -5.57 -15.58 12.71
C LYS A 491 -5.54 -17.10 12.56
N ILE A 492 -5.61 -17.85 13.66
CA ILE A 492 -5.64 -19.33 13.63
C ILE A 492 -6.91 -19.85 12.93
N VAL A 493 -8.05 -19.18 13.09
CA VAL A 493 -9.29 -19.55 12.39
C VAL A 493 -9.16 -19.25 10.89
N LEU A 494 -8.62 -18.09 10.53
CA LEU A 494 -8.39 -17.72 9.13
C LEU A 494 -7.41 -18.65 8.42
N THR A 495 -6.32 -19.06 9.07
CA THR A 495 -5.38 -20.03 8.47
C THR A 495 -6.07 -21.37 8.19
N LYS A 496 -6.91 -21.86 9.12
CA LYS A 496 -7.72 -23.07 8.89
C LYS A 496 -8.71 -22.91 7.73
N HIS A 497 -9.32 -21.74 7.56
CA HIS A 497 -10.18 -21.47 6.41
C HIS A 497 -9.40 -21.45 5.09
N HIS A 498 -8.20 -20.87 5.09
CA HIS A 498 -7.33 -20.89 3.91
C HIS A 498 -6.84 -22.28 3.54
N GLU A 499 -6.52 -23.12 4.52
CA GLU A 499 -6.16 -24.53 4.29
C GLU A 499 -7.33 -25.29 3.65
N LYS A 500 -8.54 -25.19 4.21
CA LYS A 500 -9.75 -25.79 3.62
C LYS A 500 -10.03 -25.27 2.21
N ALA A 501 -9.85 -23.98 1.97
CA ALA A 501 -10.02 -23.41 0.64
C ALA A 501 -9.00 -23.98 -0.37
N ARG A 502 -7.75 -24.18 0.05
CA ARG A 502 -6.72 -24.83 -0.78
C ARG A 502 -7.05 -26.29 -1.09
N GLU A 503 -7.55 -27.04 -0.11
CA GLU A 503 -8.00 -28.42 -0.30
C GLU A 503 -9.12 -28.49 -1.35
N LEU A 504 -10.14 -27.63 -1.23
CA LEU A 504 -11.24 -27.55 -2.20
C LEU A 504 -10.76 -27.17 -3.61
N ILE A 505 -9.79 -26.25 -3.73
CA ILE A 505 -9.20 -25.90 -5.02
C ILE A 505 -8.46 -27.11 -5.62
N SER A 506 -7.67 -27.82 -4.82
CA SER A 506 -6.97 -29.03 -5.29
C SER A 506 -7.92 -30.13 -5.74
N GLU A 507 -9.07 -30.31 -5.06
CA GLU A 507 -10.11 -31.24 -5.48
C GLU A 507 -10.75 -30.82 -6.81
N ARG A 508 -11.11 -29.53 -6.95
CA ARG A 508 -11.66 -28.99 -8.19
C ARG A 508 -10.69 -29.09 -9.35
N ASP A 509 -9.39 -28.84 -9.13
CA ASP A 509 -8.36 -28.98 -10.16
C ASP A 509 -8.22 -30.44 -10.64
N ARG A 510 -8.35 -31.40 -9.71
CA ARG A 510 -8.35 -32.83 -10.05
C ARG A 510 -9.58 -33.20 -10.89
N GLU A 511 -10.77 -32.75 -10.50
CA GLU A 511 -12.01 -32.97 -11.27
C GLU A 511 -11.94 -32.34 -12.66
N VAL A 512 -11.41 -31.12 -12.77
CA VAL A 512 -11.18 -30.46 -14.07
C VAL A 512 -10.18 -31.25 -14.92
N GLY A 513 -9.13 -31.81 -14.29
CA GLY A 513 -8.19 -32.71 -14.96
C GLY A 513 -8.86 -33.96 -15.54
N GLU A 514 -9.72 -34.63 -14.78
CA GLU A 514 -10.48 -35.80 -15.22
C GLU A 514 -11.48 -35.45 -16.34
N LEU A 515 -12.18 -34.32 -16.22
CA LEU A 515 -13.09 -33.82 -17.27
C LEU A 515 -12.35 -33.48 -18.57
N ARG A 516 -11.15 -32.91 -18.49
CA ARG A 516 -10.31 -32.67 -19.68
C ARG A 516 -9.89 -33.98 -20.35
N GLN A 517 -9.52 -35.00 -19.59
CA GLN A 517 -9.16 -36.31 -20.15
C GLN A 517 -10.34 -36.97 -20.85
N THR A 518 -11.53 -36.94 -20.24
CA THR A 518 -12.75 -37.50 -20.86
C THR A 518 -13.16 -36.71 -22.11
N GLN A 519 -12.99 -35.39 -22.11
CA GLN A 519 -13.22 -34.57 -23.30
C GLN A 519 -12.29 -34.96 -24.46
N VAL A 520 -10.99 -35.15 -24.19
CA VAL A 520 -10.01 -35.60 -25.20
C VAL A 520 -10.37 -36.99 -25.74
N GLN A 521 -10.80 -37.92 -24.88
CA GLN A 521 -11.25 -39.24 -25.31
C GLN A 521 -12.48 -39.16 -26.22
N LEU A 522 -13.48 -38.36 -25.86
CA LEU A 522 -14.66 -38.13 -26.70
C LEU A 522 -14.33 -37.50 -28.04
N GLU A 523 -13.35 -36.59 -28.10
CA GLU A 523 -12.90 -36.00 -29.36
C GLU A 523 -12.20 -37.03 -30.25
N LEU A 524 -11.41 -37.94 -29.68
CA LEU A 524 -10.81 -39.06 -30.42
C LEU A 524 -11.87 -40.00 -30.97
N GLU A 525 -12.84 -40.42 -30.16
CA GLU A 525 -13.95 -41.28 -30.59
C GLU A 525 -14.78 -40.63 -31.70
N ARG A 526 -15.05 -39.32 -31.59
CA ARG A 526 -15.74 -38.55 -32.64
C ARG A 526 -14.94 -38.52 -33.94
N ALA A 527 -13.61 -38.38 -33.87
CA ALA A 527 -12.75 -38.41 -35.05
C ALA A 527 -12.74 -39.80 -35.71
N GLU A 528 -12.76 -40.88 -34.92
CA GLU A 528 -12.88 -42.25 -35.44
C GLU A 528 -14.25 -42.50 -36.09
N LEU A 529 -15.34 -42.08 -35.45
CA LEU A 529 -16.69 -42.15 -36.02
C LEU A 529 -16.79 -41.36 -37.34
N ALA A 530 -16.17 -40.18 -37.43
CA ALA A 530 -16.11 -39.41 -38.66
C ALA A 530 -15.42 -40.18 -39.80
N LYS A 531 -14.31 -40.86 -39.52
CA LYS A 531 -13.62 -41.73 -40.49
C LYS A 531 -14.50 -42.91 -40.92
N HIS A 532 -15.25 -43.52 -39.99
CA HIS A 532 -16.21 -44.57 -40.33
C HIS A 532 -17.33 -44.06 -41.22
N HIS A 533 -17.87 -42.86 -40.96
CA HIS A 533 -18.87 -42.24 -41.81
C HIS A 533 -18.35 -41.88 -43.20
N GLU A 534 -17.11 -41.42 -43.32
CA GLU A 534 -16.47 -41.15 -44.60
C GLU A 534 -16.31 -42.42 -45.44
N LYS A 535 -15.77 -43.50 -44.84
CA LYS A 535 -15.71 -44.83 -45.49
C LYS A 535 -17.08 -45.35 -45.91
N ALA A 536 -18.11 -45.15 -45.07
CA ALA A 536 -19.47 -45.55 -45.40
C ALA A 536 -20.02 -44.75 -46.60
N ARG A 537 -19.71 -43.45 -46.70
CA ARG A 537 -20.06 -42.62 -47.87
C ARG A 537 -19.35 -43.10 -49.13
N GLU A 538 -18.06 -43.41 -49.06
CA GLU A 538 -17.32 -43.96 -50.20
C GLU A 538 -17.96 -45.27 -50.68
N LEU A 539 -18.29 -46.19 -49.77
CA LEU A 539 -18.98 -47.43 -50.12
C LEU A 539 -20.35 -47.19 -50.75
N ILE A 540 -21.11 -46.19 -50.29
CA ILE A 540 -22.39 -45.80 -50.91
C ILE A 540 -22.14 -45.27 -52.33
N THR A 541 -21.16 -44.39 -52.54
CA THR A 541 -20.86 -43.88 -53.90
C THR A 541 -20.42 -44.97 -54.87
N VAL A 542 -19.63 -45.94 -54.40
CA VAL A 542 -19.25 -47.11 -55.21
C VAL A 542 -20.48 -47.93 -55.56
N ARG A 543 -21.35 -48.22 -54.58
CA ARG A 543 -22.61 -48.93 -54.82
C ARG A 543 -23.55 -48.20 -55.76
N ASP A 544 -23.68 -46.88 -55.63
CA ASP A 544 -24.51 -46.08 -56.53
C ASP A 544 -23.98 -46.15 -57.97
N SER A 545 -22.66 -46.06 -58.16
CA SER A 545 -22.03 -46.23 -59.48
C SER A 545 -22.23 -47.64 -60.07
N GLU A 546 -22.26 -48.67 -59.23
CA GLU A 546 -22.50 -50.04 -59.64
C GLU A 546 -23.97 -50.28 -59.99
N VAL A 547 -24.90 -49.69 -59.23
CA VAL A 547 -26.33 -49.67 -59.53
C VAL A 547 -26.60 -48.95 -60.86
N GLU A 548 -25.95 -47.81 -61.12
CA GLU A 548 -26.04 -47.12 -62.41
C GLU A 548 -25.55 -47.97 -63.58
N LYS A 549 -24.42 -48.68 -63.43
CA LYS A 549 -23.91 -49.61 -64.45
C LYS A 549 -24.91 -50.74 -64.72
N LEU A 550 -25.42 -51.38 -63.67
CA LEU A 550 -26.42 -52.45 -63.80
C LEU A 550 -27.73 -51.95 -64.44
N GLN A 551 -28.14 -50.71 -64.16
CA GLN A 551 -29.27 -50.08 -64.83
C GLN A 551 -29.01 -49.85 -66.33
N GLN A 552 -27.81 -49.38 -66.70
CA GLN A 552 -27.42 -49.21 -68.10
C GLN A 552 -27.36 -50.56 -68.84
N GLU A 553 -26.79 -51.59 -68.22
CA GLU A 553 -26.77 -52.96 -68.77
C GLU A 553 -28.19 -53.50 -68.96
N LYS A 554 -29.08 -53.30 -67.98
CA LYS A 554 -30.50 -53.69 -68.11
C LYS A 554 -31.19 -52.96 -69.28
N ILE A 555 -30.91 -51.67 -69.47
CA ILE A 555 -31.43 -50.90 -70.62
C ILE A 555 -30.86 -51.44 -71.95
N ALA A 556 -29.59 -51.84 -71.97
CA ALA A 556 -28.98 -52.45 -73.15
C ALA A 556 -29.58 -53.83 -73.48
N SER A 557 -29.74 -54.70 -72.49
CA SER A 557 -30.34 -56.03 -72.66
C SER A 557 -31.81 -55.95 -73.07
N THR A 558 -32.58 -54.98 -72.55
CA THR A 558 -33.97 -54.76 -72.99
C THR A 558 -34.05 -54.30 -74.45
N LYS A 559 -33.15 -53.41 -74.89
CA LYS A 559 -33.04 -53.05 -76.32
C LYS A 559 -32.69 -54.25 -77.21
N GLN A 560 -31.77 -55.10 -76.77
CA GLN A 560 -31.42 -56.33 -77.50
C GLN A 560 -32.60 -57.31 -77.60
N LEU A 561 -33.41 -57.44 -76.54
CA LEU A 561 -34.63 -58.23 -76.56
C LEU A 561 -35.66 -57.65 -77.55
N GLU A 562 -35.88 -56.33 -77.54
CA GLU A 562 -36.78 -55.67 -78.50
C GLU A 562 -36.31 -55.83 -79.96
N GLU A 563 -35.00 -55.77 -80.22
CA GLU A 563 -34.42 -56.02 -81.53
C GLU A 563 -34.58 -57.49 -81.96
N ALA A 564 -34.36 -58.42 -81.04
CA ALA A 564 -34.59 -59.84 -81.28
C ALA A 564 -36.08 -60.12 -81.58
N ASP A 565 -37.01 -59.50 -80.86
CA ASP A 565 -38.45 -59.61 -81.09
C ASP A 565 -38.85 -59.03 -82.45
N LYS A 566 -38.27 -57.89 -82.85
CA LYS A 566 -38.48 -57.32 -84.21
C LYS A 566 -37.98 -58.25 -85.29
N LEU A 567 -36.81 -58.85 -85.10
CA LEU A 567 -36.20 -59.76 -86.07
C LEU A 567 -36.98 -61.08 -86.14
N ALA A 568 -37.47 -61.59 -85.01
CA ALA A 568 -38.37 -62.72 -84.95
C ALA A 568 -39.71 -62.44 -85.64
N ALA A 569 -40.30 -61.26 -85.44
CA ALA A 569 -41.51 -60.83 -86.13
C ALA A 569 -41.31 -60.70 -87.66
N ALA A 570 -40.15 -60.21 -88.10
CA ALA A 570 -39.78 -60.15 -89.51
C ALA A 570 -39.62 -61.56 -90.12
N ARG A 571 -38.96 -62.48 -89.41
CA ARG A 571 -38.84 -63.89 -89.83
C ARG A 571 -40.20 -64.58 -89.89
N LEU A 572 -41.10 -64.33 -88.94
CA LEU A 572 -42.47 -64.84 -88.98
C LEU A 572 -43.24 -64.36 -90.21
N LYS A 573 -43.07 -63.09 -90.60
CA LYS A 573 -43.66 -62.57 -91.86
C LYS A 573 -43.10 -63.27 -93.09
N GLN A 574 -41.79 -63.43 -93.17
CA GLN A 574 -41.14 -64.17 -94.27
C GLN A 574 -41.60 -65.63 -94.34
N ILE A 575 -41.72 -66.31 -93.20
CA ILE A 575 -42.26 -67.68 -93.13
C ILE A 575 -43.70 -67.69 -93.64
N GLY A 576 -44.54 -66.73 -93.24
CA GLY A 576 -45.91 -66.61 -93.73
C GLY A 576 -46.01 -66.37 -95.25
N GLU A 577 -45.11 -65.58 -95.83
CA GLU A 577 -45.02 -65.36 -97.28
C GLU A 577 -44.54 -66.61 -98.03
N LEU A 578 -43.51 -67.31 -97.52
CA LEU A 578 -43.06 -68.57 -98.08
C LEU A 578 -44.15 -69.65 -98.00
N GLN A 579 -44.92 -69.69 -96.91
CA GLN A 579 -46.01 -70.65 -96.74
C GLN A 579 -47.15 -70.36 -97.73
N LYS A 580 -47.45 -69.09 -98.03
CA LYS A 580 -48.35 -68.71 -99.13
C LYS A 580 -47.83 -69.13 -100.50
N GLN A 581 -46.52 -68.99 -100.75
CA GLN A 581 -45.92 -69.46 -102.00
C GLN A 581 -46.06 -70.97 -102.14
N ILE A 582 -45.80 -71.74 -101.08
CA ILE A 582 -45.98 -73.20 -101.06
C ILE A 582 -47.44 -73.57 -101.34
N GLN A 583 -48.41 -72.89 -100.72
CA GLN A 583 -49.83 -73.14 -100.98
C GLN A 583 -50.21 -72.85 -102.45
N ASN A 584 -49.68 -71.78 -103.04
CA ASN A 584 -49.90 -71.49 -104.46
C ASN A 584 -49.27 -72.54 -105.38
N TYR A 585 -48.06 -73.03 -105.05
CA TYR A 585 -47.43 -74.12 -105.77
C TYR A 585 -48.24 -75.41 -105.66
N GLN A 586 -48.70 -75.78 -104.46
CA GLN A 586 -49.54 -76.95 -104.25
C GLN A 586 -50.88 -76.84 -104.99
N ALA A 587 -51.51 -75.65 -105.02
CA ALA A 587 -52.72 -75.41 -105.79
C ALA A 587 -52.47 -75.53 -107.31
N SER A 588 -51.32 -75.06 -107.79
CA SER A 588 -50.94 -75.23 -109.20
C SER A 588 -50.64 -76.70 -109.54
N GLU A 589 -50.06 -77.45 -108.60
CA GLU A 589 -49.72 -78.86 -108.76
C GLU A 589 -50.99 -79.74 -108.74
N THR A 590 -51.97 -79.43 -107.89
CA THR A 590 -53.29 -80.10 -107.93
C THR A 590 -54.06 -79.77 -109.21
N GLU A 591 -53.97 -78.54 -109.73
CA GLU A 591 -54.57 -78.18 -111.02
C GLU A 591 -53.90 -78.94 -112.18
N LEU A 592 -52.58 -79.12 -112.14
CA LEU A 592 -51.80 -79.86 -113.13
C LEU A 592 -52.11 -81.36 -113.07
N ALA A 593 -52.20 -81.93 -111.86
CA ALA A 593 -52.65 -83.31 -111.64
C ALA A 593 -54.08 -83.53 -112.16
N SER A 594 -54.99 -82.58 -111.92
CA SER A 594 -56.36 -82.64 -112.46
C SER A 594 -56.39 -82.62 -113.98
N ARG A 595 -55.52 -81.84 -114.63
CA ARG A 595 -55.37 -81.84 -116.11
C ARG A 595 -54.80 -83.16 -116.63
N GLN A 596 -53.83 -83.75 -115.93
CA GLN A 596 -53.26 -85.04 -116.33
C GLN A 596 -54.29 -86.17 -116.23
N GLN A 597 -55.16 -86.15 -115.22
CA GLN A 597 -56.23 -87.13 -115.05
C GLN A 597 -57.28 -87.01 -116.17
N MET A 598 -57.66 -85.80 -116.55
CA MET A 598 -58.58 -85.55 -117.67
C MET A 598 -58.00 -86.00 -119.02
N MET A 599 -56.69 -85.82 -119.22
CA MET A 599 -55.98 -86.31 -120.41
C MET A 599 -55.91 -87.84 -120.45
N GLN A 600 -55.71 -88.51 -119.31
CA GLN A 600 -55.75 -89.97 -119.23
C GLN A 600 -57.15 -90.52 -119.52
N GLU A 601 -58.22 -89.86 -119.04
CA GLU A 601 -59.60 -90.24 -119.37
C GLU A 601 -59.89 -90.12 -120.87
N GLU A 602 -59.39 -89.08 -121.53
CA GLU A 602 -59.52 -88.92 -122.98
C GLU A 602 -58.68 -89.94 -123.77
N MET A 603 -57.48 -90.33 -123.29
CA MET A 603 -56.72 -91.43 -123.90
C MET A 603 -57.43 -92.79 -123.77
N VAL A 604 -58.04 -93.08 -122.62
CA VAL A 604 -58.80 -94.33 -122.41
C VAL A 604 -60.05 -94.37 -123.29
N ARG A 605 -60.70 -93.23 -123.54
CA ARG A 605 -61.80 -93.13 -124.52
C ARG A 605 -61.34 -93.36 -125.96
N ALA A 606 -60.16 -92.87 -126.32
CA ALA A 606 -59.58 -93.08 -127.64
C ALA A 606 -59.16 -94.55 -127.87
N GLU A 607 -58.61 -95.23 -126.84
CA GLU A 607 -58.30 -96.67 -126.91
C GLU A 607 -59.56 -97.52 -127.06
N ALA A 608 -60.65 -97.19 -126.35
CA ALA A 608 -61.94 -97.88 -126.51
C ALA A 608 -62.56 -97.70 -127.91
N GLN A 609 -62.28 -96.59 -128.61
CA GLN A 609 -62.72 -96.39 -130.00
C GLN A 609 -61.87 -97.17 -131.01
N ILE A 610 -60.59 -97.43 -130.70
CA ILE A 610 -59.69 -98.24 -131.55
C ILE A 610 -60.03 -99.74 -131.47
N ASP A 611 -60.41 -100.24 -130.30
CA ASP A 611 -60.79 -101.64 -130.13
C ASP A 611 -62.16 -101.96 -130.79
N LEU A 612 -63.09 -101.00 -130.82
CA LEU A 612 -64.37 -101.14 -131.55
C LEU A 612 -64.18 -101.19 -133.09
N ILE A 613 -63.13 -100.55 -133.62
CA ILE A 613 -62.78 -100.61 -135.05
C ILE A 613 -62.03 -101.92 -135.38
N LYS A 614 -61.27 -102.49 -134.43
CA LYS A 614 -60.59 -103.78 -134.61
C LYS A 614 -61.56 -104.98 -134.67
N ASP A 615 -62.63 -104.97 -133.89
CA ASP A 615 -63.59 -106.08 -133.87
C ASP A 615 -64.50 -106.14 -135.11
N LEU A 616 -64.63 -105.06 -135.88
CA LEU A 616 -65.43 -105.02 -137.12
C LEU A 616 -64.65 -105.41 -138.39
N LEU A 617 -63.32 -105.56 -138.33
CA LEU A 617 -62.46 -105.78 -139.51
C LEU A 617 -61.87 -107.20 -139.65
N LEU A 618 -62.12 -108.13 -138.70
CA LEU A 618 -61.54 -109.49 -138.73
C LEU A 618 -62.56 -110.63 -138.83
N GLN A 619 -63.72 -110.37 -139.47
CA GLN A 619 -64.61 -111.39 -140.04
C GLN A 619 -64.65 -111.26 -141.58
N GLU A 620 -63.53 -111.49 -142.27
CA GLU A 620 -63.46 -112.02 -143.64
C GLU A 620 -61.99 -112.22 -144.07
N ALA A 621 -61.70 -113.39 -144.64
CA ALA A 621 -60.43 -113.88 -145.24
C ALA A 621 -59.38 -114.52 -144.30
N GLY A 622 -59.37 -115.86 -144.33
CA GLY A 622 -58.15 -116.63 -144.20
C GLY A 622 -57.32 -116.56 -145.49
N ILE A 623 -56.04 -116.21 -145.32
CA ILE A 623 -54.78 -116.69 -145.91
C ILE A 623 -53.68 -116.13 -145.00
#